data_AF-A0A2D5ETC0-F1
#
_entry.id   AF-A0A2D5ETC0-F1
#
_cell.length_a   1.000
_cell.length_b   1.000
_cell.length_c   1.000
_cell.angle_alpha   90.00
_cell.angle_beta   90.00
_cell.angle_gamma   90.00
#
_symmetry.space_group_name_H-M   'P 1'
#
loop_
_entity.id
_entity.type
_entity.pdbx_description
1 polymer ?
#
loop_
_entity_poly.entity_id
_entity_poly.type
_entity_poly.pdbx_seq_one_letter_code
_entity_poly.pdbx_strand_id
1 'polypeptide(L)'
;MDPREAHAALAARVDAFEAAARERGAEMRCGAGCDACCRVALSVCSLEAAPIREALDALPAARRRELAARAEDPAVRAGERCVMLEADGRCAVYAARPLVCRSQGLPLAYPPGVVPEQAVRAHLEGPAGEQELTWCPLNFVESPPAGEDVLDAGRLDEALATLQRAHVGPTGDPLARVSLRELAASTAPGA
;
A
#
# COMPACT_ATOMS: atom_id res chain seq x y z
N MET A 1 -13.68 19.70 0.30
CA MET A 1 -12.40 19.18 0.79
C MET A 1 -11.67 18.64 -0.42
N ASP A 2 -10.42 19.03 -0.63
CA ASP A 2 -9.62 18.52 -1.75
C ASP A 2 -9.40 17.00 -1.57
N PRO A 3 -9.73 16.15 -2.55
CA PRO A 3 -9.47 14.72 -2.49
C PRO A 3 -8.02 14.35 -2.16
N ARG A 4 -7.03 15.17 -2.60
CA ARG A 4 -5.62 14.93 -2.29
C ARG A 4 -5.30 15.14 -0.82
N GLU A 5 -5.77 16.23 -0.23
CA GLU A 5 -5.60 16.51 1.20
C GLU A 5 -6.28 15.44 2.05
N ALA A 6 -7.50 15.03 1.66
CA ALA A 6 -8.25 13.98 2.35
C ALA A 6 -7.53 12.61 2.27
N HIS A 7 -6.92 12.29 1.12
CA HIS A 7 -6.11 11.08 0.97
C HIS A 7 -4.85 11.11 1.83
N ALA A 8 -4.15 12.25 1.87
CA ALA A 8 -3.00 12.42 2.74
C ALA A 8 -3.37 12.25 4.22
N ALA A 9 -4.51 12.81 4.65
CA ALA A 9 -5.03 12.61 6.01
C ALA A 9 -5.41 11.15 6.29
N LEU A 10 -5.97 10.43 5.31
CA LEU A 10 -6.28 9.01 5.44
C LEU A 10 -5.01 8.17 5.59
N ALA A 11 -3.98 8.43 4.78
CA ALA A 11 -2.68 7.77 4.89
C ALA A 11 -2.03 8.03 6.26
N ALA A 12 -2.07 9.27 6.75
CA ALA A 12 -1.55 9.62 8.07
C ALA A 12 -2.30 8.91 9.21
N ARG A 13 -3.61 8.66 9.06
CA ARG A 13 -4.39 7.87 10.03
C ARG A 13 -3.98 6.41 10.05
N VAL A 14 -3.65 5.82 8.90
CA VAL A 14 -3.13 4.44 8.85
C VAL A 14 -1.75 4.37 9.50
N ASP A 15 -0.87 5.33 9.23
CA ASP A 15 0.45 5.41 9.88
C ASP A 15 0.32 5.57 11.41
N ALA A 16 -0.61 6.42 11.87
CA ALA A 16 -0.88 6.60 13.29
C ALA A 16 -1.47 5.33 13.94
N PHE A 17 -2.31 4.59 13.22
CA PHE A 17 -2.83 3.30 13.68
C PHE A 17 -1.70 2.28 13.87
N GLU A 18 -0.78 2.18 12.90
CA GLU A 18 0.40 1.33 13.00
C GLU A 18 1.28 1.72 14.20
N ALA A 19 1.55 3.01 14.37
CA ALA A 19 2.33 3.52 15.50
C ALA A 19 1.68 3.16 16.84
N ALA A 20 0.38 3.37 16.98
CA ALA A 20 -0.35 3.04 18.20
C ALA A 20 -0.34 1.52 18.49
N ALA A 21 -0.45 0.66 17.47
CA ALA A 21 -0.31 -0.78 17.64
C ALA A 21 1.06 -1.16 18.19
N ARG A 22 2.13 -0.55 17.66
CA ARG A 22 3.50 -0.78 18.16
C ARG A 22 3.67 -0.30 19.60
N GLU A 23 3.09 0.84 19.96
CA GLU A 23 3.14 1.36 21.34
C GLU A 23 2.44 0.42 22.33
N ARG A 24 1.41 -0.30 21.90
CA ARG A 24 0.75 -1.36 22.69
C ARG A 24 1.54 -2.68 22.75
N GLY A 25 2.66 -2.78 22.02
CA GLY A 25 3.49 -3.98 21.98
C GLY A 25 3.14 -4.96 20.86
N ALA A 26 2.45 -4.53 19.81
CA ALA A 26 2.18 -5.37 18.65
C ALA A 26 3.48 -5.93 18.04
N GLU A 27 3.48 -7.24 17.79
CA GLU A 27 4.64 -7.96 17.27
C GLU A 27 4.82 -7.70 15.76
N MET A 28 5.40 -6.55 15.43
CA MET A 28 5.47 -6.03 14.07
C MET A 28 6.92 -5.99 13.54
N ARG A 29 7.25 -6.94 12.65
CA ARG A 29 8.49 -6.94 11.84
C ARG A 29 8.41 -6.08 10.57
N CYS A 30 7.21 -5.68 10.15
CA CYS A 30 7.04 -4.73 9.04
C CYS A 30 7.78 -3.41 9.36
N GLY A 31 8.31 -2.73 8.35
CA GLY A 31 9.11 -1.52 8.53
C GLY A 31 10.00 -1.24 7.32
N ALA A 32 10.75 -0.14 7.34
CA ALA A 32 11.71 0.14 6.27
C ALA A 32 12.78 -0.96 6.22
N GLY A 33 12.95 -1.60 5.06
CA GLY A 33 13.86 -2.74 4.88
C GLY A 33 13.17 -4.12 4.98
N CYS A 34 11.92 -4.20 5.44
CA CYS A 34 11.11 -5.42 5.29
C CYS A 34 10.49 -5.45 3.89
N ASP A 35 10.93 -6.39 3.04
CA ASP A 35 10.58 -6.41 1.61
C ASP A 35 9.65 -7.57 1.17
N ALA A 36 9.15 -8.37 2.12
CA ALA A 36 8.40 -9.58 1.82
C ALA A 36 7.17 -9.32 0.93
N CYS A 37 6.45 -8.20 1.15
CA CYS A 37 5.31 -7.79 0.32
C CYS A 37 5.69 -7.00 -0.93
N CYS A 38 6.97 -6.62 -1.10
CA CYS A 38 7.45 -5.85 -2.25
C CYS A 38 7.83 -6.73 -3.46
N ARG A 39 7.66 -8.05 -3.34
CA ARG A 39 7.93 -9.05 -4.38
C ARG A 39 6.71 -9.29 -5.28
N VAL A 40 6.10 -8.19 -5.70
CA VAL A 40 4.92 -8.16 -6.57
C VAL A 40 4.88 -6.83 -7.33
N ALA A 41 4.36 -6.83 -8.55
CA ALA A 41 3.99 -5.58 -9.22
C ALA A 41 2.71 -5.01 -8.63
N LEU A 42 2.71 -3.70 -8.40
CA LEU A 42 1.56 -2.97 -7.90
C LEU A 42 1.09 -1.94 -8.93
N SER A 43 -0.22 -1.75 -8.97
CA SER A 43 -0.86 -0.58 -9.54
C SER A 43 -1.58 0.18 -8.45
N VAL A 44 -1.88 1.45 -8.68
CA VAL A 44 -2.61 2.34 -7.75
C VAL A 44 -3.65 3.14 -8.51
N CYS A 45 -4.62 3.74 -7.83
CA CYS A 45 -5.54 4.67 -8.51
C CYS A 45 -4.82 5.99 -8.87
N SER A 46 -5.44 6.82 -9.72
CA SER A 46 -4.81 8.09 -10.14
C SER A 46 -4.57 9.04 -8.97
N LEU A 47 -5.45 9.06 -7.96
CA LEU A 47 -5.28 9.85 -6.75
C LEU A 47 -3.98 9.49 -6.00
N GLU A 48 -3.68 8.20 -5.87
CA GLU A 48 -2.46 7.70 -5.23
C GLU A 48 -1.22 7.82 -6.12
N ALA A 49 -1.38 7.83 -7.43
CA ALA A 49 -0.26 7.99 -8.36
C ALA A 49 0.39 9.39 -8.27
N ALA A 50 -0.38 10.43 -7.94
CA ALA A 50 0.11 11.81 -7.85
C ALA A 50 1.23 12.01 -6.81
N PRO A 51 1.05 11.67 -5.51
CA PRO A 51 2.13 11.81 -4.53
C PRO A 51 3.34 10.91 -4.84
N ILE A 52 3.13 9.77 -5.52
CA ILE A 52 4.24 8.90 -5.95
C ILE A 52 5.06 9.58 -7.05
N ARG A 53 4.42 10.23 -8.04
CA ARG A 53 5.15 11.02 -9.06
C ARG A 53 5.94 12.15 -8.43
N GLU A 54 5.34 12.92 -7.53
CA GLU A 54 6.01 14.00 -6.82
C GLU A 54 7.25 13.47 -6.06
N ALA A 55 7.12 12.32 -5.40
CA ALA A 55 8.24 11.68 -4.72
C ALA A 55 9.33 11.18 -5.69
N LEU A 56 8.96 10.66 -6.86
CA LEU A 56 9.91 10.26 -7.91
C LEU A 56 10.65 11.46 -8.49
N ASP A 57 9.93 12.55 -8.79
CA ASP A 57 10.50 13.75 -9.39
C ASP A 57 11.47 14.47 -8.44
N ALA A 58 11.23 14.37 -7.14
CA ALA A 58 12.12 14.86 -6.09
C ALA A 58 13.43 14.04 -5.94
N LEU A 59 13.52 12.83 -6.51
CA LEU A 59 14.76 12.04 -6.46
C LEU A 59 15.85 12.66 -7.35
N PRO A 60 17.14 12.46 -7.03
CA PRO A 60 18.23 12.85 -7.92
C PRO A 60 18.09 12.24 -9.31
N ALA A 61 18.48 12.97 -10.36
CA ALA A 61 18.33 12.52 -11.76
C ALA A 61 18.99 11.16 -12.03
N ALA A 62 20.12 10.86 -11.38
CA ALA A 62 20.76 9.55 -11.46
C ALA A 62 19.83 8.43 -10.93
N ARG A 63 19.19 8.64 -9.78
CA ARG A 63 18.24 7.71 -9.17
C ARG A 63 16.99 7.52 -10.01
N ARG A 64 16.48 8.58 -10.63
CA ARG A 64 15.35 8.50 -11.58
C ARG A 64 15.69 7.66 -12.80
N ARG A 65 16.90 7.83 -13.37
CA ARG A 65 17.39 6.98 -14.47
C ARG A 65 17.56 5.53 -14.07
N GLU A 66 18.06 5.25 -12.86
CA GLU A 66 18.18 3.90 -12.33
C GLU A 66 16.81 3.21 -12.18
N LEU A 67 15.81 3.92 -11.65
CA LEU A 67 14.44 3.40 -11.54
C LEU A 67 13.78 3.18 -12.91
N ALA A 68 13.99 4.08 -13.86
CA ALA A 68 13.50 3.92 -15.22
C ALA A 68 14.15 2.72 -15.92
N ALA A 69 15.46 2.53 -15.77
CA ALA A 69 16.16 1.36 -16.29
C ALA A 69 15.69 0.06 -15.62
N ARG A 70 15.43 0.08 -14.31
CA ARG A 70 14.89 -1.05 -13.54
C ARG A 70 13.47 -1.44 -13.99
N ALA A 71 12.70 -0.53 -14.60
CA ALA A 71 11.41 -0.88 -15.18
C ALA A 71 11.51 -1.95 -16.29
N GLU A 72 12.69 -2.07 -16.92
CA GLU A 72 13.00 -3.07 -17.95
C GLU A 72 13.55 -4.40 -17.39
N ASP A 73 13.82 -4.47 -16.08
CA ASP A 73 14.28 -5.70 -15.44
C ASP A 73 13.27 -6.85 -15.65
N PRO A 74 13.71 -8.07 -16.02
CA PRO A 74 12.81 -9.19 -16.29
C PRO A 74 11.86 -9.52 -15.13
N ALA A 75 12.33 -9.49 -13.88
CA ALA A 75 11.49 -9.78 -12.71
C ALA A 75 10.46 -8.67 -12.46
N VAL A 76 10.82 -7.41 -12.72
CA VAL A 76 9.88 -6.28 -12.65
C VAL A 76 8.84 -6.36 -13.78
N ARG A 77 9.27 -6.74 -15.00
CA ARG A 77 8.36 -6.93 -16.15
C ARG A 77 7.41 -8.10 -15.96
N ALA A 78 7.89 -9.21 -15.38
CA ALA A 78 7.10 -10.38 -15.03
C ALA A 78 6.16 -10.15 -13.82
N GLY A 79 6.34 -9.05 -13.09
CA GLY A 79 5.50 -8.70 -11.96
C GLY A 79 5.89 -9.39 -10.64
N GLU A 80 7.08 -9.97 -10.58
CA GLU A 80 7.63 -10.69 -9.42
C GLU A 80 8.31 -9.74 -8.42
N ARG A 81 8.45 -8.46 -8.79
CA ARG A 81 9.13 -7.45 -7.97
C ARG A 81 8.60 -6.05 -8.23
N CYS A 82 8.42 -5.28 -7.17
CA CYS A 82 8.10 -3.87 -7.27
C CYS A 82 9.31 -3.08 -7.81
N VAL A 83 9.06 -2.19 -8.77
CA VAL A 83 10.11 -1.33 -9.36
C VAL A 83 10.76 -0.40 -8.32
N MET A 84 10.03 -0.01 -7.27
CA MET A 84 10.52 0.89 -6.23
C MET A 84 11.44 0.19 -5.21
N LEU A 85 11.55 -1.14 -5.27
CA LEU A 85 12.36 -1.90 -4.32
C LEU A 85 13.84 -1.73 -4.63
N GLU A 86 14.62 -1.30 -3.63
CA GLU A 86 16.07 -1.16 -3.69
C GLU A 86 16.78 -2.46 -3.32
N ALA A 87 18.10 -2.51 -3.55
CA ALA A 87 18.92 -3.68 -3.24
C ALA A 87 19.03 -3.96 -1.73
N ASP A 88 18.88 -2.93 -0.90
CA ASP A 88 18.89 -3.02 0.57
C ASP A 88 17.50 -3.30 1.18
N GLY A 89 16.51 -3.63 0.35
CA GLY A 89 15.14 -3.91 0.77
C GLY A 89 14.31 -2.65 1.07
N ARG A 90 14.86 -1.44 0.91
CA ARG A 90 14.10 -0.20 1.11
C ARG A 90 13.30 0.19 -0.13
N CYS A 91 12.27 1.00 0.06
CA CYS A 91 11.50 1.59 -1.04
C CYS A 91 12.10 2.95 -1.41
N ALA A 92 12.32 3.19 -2.71
CA ALA A 92 12.80 4.46 -3.24
C ALA A 92 11.91 5.66 -2.88
N VAL A 93 10.61 5.41 -2.66
CA VAL A 93 9.59 6.42 -2.33
C VAL A 93 8.83 6.04 -1.06
N TYR A 94 9.55 5.53 -0.04
CA TYR A 94 8.94 4.94 1.17
C TYR A 94 7.89 5.84 1.86
N ALA A 95 8.13 7.16 1.90
CA ALA A 95 7.21 8.13 2.50
C ALA A 95 5.92 8.34 1.68
N ALA A 96 5.95 8.08 0.38
CA ALA A 96 4.82 8.22 -0.54
C ALA A 96 4.14 6.87 -0.88
N ARG A 97 4.42 5.82 -0.09
CA ARG A 97 3.79 4.50 -0.27
C ARG A 97 2.25 4.63 -0.31
N PRO A 98 1.56 3.91 -1.22
CA PRO A 98 0.10 3.88 -1.27
C PRO A 98 -0.48 3.17 -0.05
N LEU A 99 -1.80 3.30 0.17
CA LEU A 99 -2.49 2.74 1.33
C LEU A 99 -2.29 1.23 1.46
N VAL A 100 -2.34 0.49 0.34
CA VAL A 100 -2.06 -0.97 0.35
C VAL A 100 -0.68 -1.29 0.95
N CYS A 101 0.35 -0.49 0.63
CA CYS A 101 1.70 -0.70 1.17
C CYS A 101 1.84 -0.29 2.65
N ARG A 102 0.90 0.52 3.17
CA ARG A 102 0.86 0.94 4.58
C ARG A 102 0.06 -0.06 5.42
N SER A 103 -1.01 -0.61 4.86
CA SER A 103 -1.92 -1.52 5.56
C SER A 103 -1.51 -2.99 5.48
N GLN A 104 -0.83 -3.46 4.42
CA GLN A 104 -0.51 -4.89 4.21
C GLN A 104 0.22 -5.58 5.36
N GLY A 105 1.00 -4.82 6.15
CA GLY A 105 1.69 -5.35 7.33
C GLY A 105 0.78 -5.52 8.55
N LEU A 106 -0.32 -4.79 8.62
CA LEU A 106 -1.25 -4.81 9.75
C LEU A 106 -2.18 -6.03 9.69
N PRO A 107 -2.83 -6.39 10.80
CA PRO A 107 -4.02 -7.19 10.79
C PRO A 107 -5.18 -6.44 10.14
N LEU A 108 -5.81 -7.07 9.15
CA LEU A 108 -6.87 -6.50 8.34
C LEU A 108 -8.13 -7.32 8.49
N ALA A 109 -9.25 -6.65 8.77
CA ALA A 109 -10.59 -7.22 8.74
C ALA A 109 -11.28 -6.92 7.41
N TYR A 110 -11.91 -7.94 6.85
CA TYR A 110 -12.74 -7.86 5.65
C TYR A 110 -14.09 -8.56 5.86
N PRO A 111 -15.12 -8.20 5.07
CA PRO A 111 -16.33 -9.02 4.95
C PRO A 111 -16.00 -10.45 4.46
N PRO A 112 -16.83 -11.44 4.80
CA PRO A 112 -16.60 -12.83 4.38
C PRO A 112 -16.54 -12.99 2.86
N GLY A 113 -15.62 -13.83 2.38
CA GLY A 113 -15.43 -14.14 0.97
C GLY A 113 -14.65 -13.11 0.15
N VAL A 114 -14.14 -12.05 0.77
CA VAL A 114 -13.26 -11.07 0.11
C VAL A 114 -11.81 -11.54 0.12
N VAL A 115 -11.38 -12.16 1.21
CA VAL A 115 -10.02 -12.67 1.36
C VAL A 115 -9.99 -14.11 0.84
N PRO A 116 -8.97 -14.51 0.06
CA PRO A 116 -8.83 -15.92 -0.33
C PRO A 116 -8.76 -16.81 0.90
N GLU A 117 -9.45 -17.96 0.89
CA GLU A 117 -9.57 -18.86 2.04
C GLU A 117 -8.21 -19.19 2.69
N GLN A 118 -7.18 -19.43 1.88
CA GLN A 118 -5.82 -19.73 2.35
C GLN A 118 -5.10 -18.55 3.05
N ALA A 119 -5.60 -17.33 2.89
CA ALA A 119 -5.07 -16.13 3.52
C ALA A 119 -5.87 -15.72 4.78
N VAL A 120 -7.02 -16.36 5.04
CA VAL A 120 -7.79 -16.18 6.26
C VAL A 120 -7.04 -16.84 7.43
N ARG A 121 -6.85 -16.09 8.51
CA ARG A 121 -6.11 -16.53 9.70
C ARG A 121 -6.98 -16.63 10.95
N ALA A 122 -8.06 -15.86 11.00
CA ALA A 122 -9.05 -15.92 12.05
C ALA A 122 -10.38 -15.35 11.55
N HIS A 123 -11.44 -15.64 12.28
CA HIS A 123 -12.75 -15.03 12.09
C HIS A 123 -13.09 -14.21 13.34
N LEU A 124 -13.78 -13.09 13.15
CA LEU A 124 -14.22 -12.22 14.24
C LEU A 124 -15.71 -11.96 14.10
N GLU A 125 -16.48 -12.29 15.12
CA GLU A 125 -17.87 -11.85 15.23
C GLU A 125 -17.91 -10.45 15.88
N GLY A 126 -18.60 -9.52 15.24
CA GLY A 126 -18.77 -8.17 15.77
C GLY A 126 -20.12 -7.55 15.41
N PRO A 127 -20.35 -6.29 15.80
CA PRO A 127 -21.61 -5.58 15.51
C PRO A 127 -21.91 -5.42 14.02
N ALA A 128 -20.87 -5.50 13.17
CA ALA A 128 -20.98 -5.45 11.71
C ALA A 128 -21.21 -6.83 11.07
N GLY A 129 -21.38 -7.88 11.88
CA GLY A 129 -21.44 -9.28 11.44
C GLY A 129 -20.08 -9.99 11.56
N GLU A 130 -20.01 -11.17 10.96
CA GLU A 130 -18.77 -11.95 10.83
C GLU A 130 -17.78 -11.22 9.92
N GLN A 131 -16.50 -11.26 10.27
CA GLN A 131 -15.38 -10.71 9.51
C GLN A 131 -14.27 -11.75 9.38
N GLU A 132 -13.60 -11.77 8.23
CA GLU A 132 -12.40 -12.56 7.98
C GLU A 132 -11.15 -11.70 8.27
N LEU A 133 -10.23 -12.25 9.06
CA LEU A 133 -8.99 -11.58 9.42
C LEU A 133 -7.81 -12.16 8.64
N THR A 134 -6.95 -11.29 8.14
CA THR A 134 -5.66 -11.64 7.55
C THR A 134 -4.55 -10.74 8.08
N TRP A 135 -3.32 -11.25 8.18
CA TRP A 135 -2.15 -10.45 8.57
C TRP A 135 -0.87 -11.05 7.99
N CYS A 136 0.19 -10.24 7.97
CA CYS A 136 1.49 -10.66 7.46
C CYS A 136 2.03 -11.89 8.23
N PRO A 137 2.53 -12.94 7.55
CA PRO A 137 3.18 -14.08 8.20
C PRO A 137 4.42 -13.76 9.03
N LEU A 138 5.00 -12.58 8.82
CA LEU A 138 6.13 -12.12 9.60
C LEU A 138 5.70 -11.38 10.87
N ASN A 139 4.45 -10.96 11.00
CA ASN A 139 3.96 -10.26 12.19
C ASN A 139 3.06 -11.19 13.00
N PHE A 140 2.95 -10.94 14.31
CA PHE A 140 2.06 -11.71 15.21
C PHE A 140 2.32 -13.22 15.09
N VAL A 141 3.59 -13.62 15.21
CA VAL A 141 4.00 -15.03 15.10
C VAL A 141 3.96 -15.75 16.44
N GLU A 142 4.14 -15.04 17.54
CA GLU A 142 4.02 -15.61 18.89
C GLU A 142 2.58 -15.64 19.38
N SER A 143 1.76 -14.66 18.99
CA SER A 143 0.37 -14.53 19.42
C SER A 143 -0.48 -13.81 18.37
N PRO A 144 -1.77 -14.16 18.23
CA PRO A 144 -2.67 -13.46 17.31
C PRO A 144 -2.87 -11.99 17.73
N PRO A 145 -3.23 -11.11 16.79
CA PRO A 145 -3.47 -9.70 17.08
C PRO A 145 -4.67 -9.50 18.00
N ALA A 146 -4.60 -8.50 18.88
CA ALA A 146 -5.75 -8.04 19.64
C ALA A 146 -6.71 -7.27 18.72
N GLY A 147 -8.00 -7.21 19.07
CA GLY A 147 -9.00 -6.53 18.24
C GLY A 147 -8.69 -5.05 17.97
N GLU A 148 -8.03 -4.36 18.90
CA GLU A 148 -7.60 -2.96 18.74
C GLU A 148 -6.41 -2.77 17.78
N ASP A 149 -5.71 -3.86 17.44
CA ASP A 149 -4.65 -3.90 16.43
C ASP A 149 -5.20 -4.27 15.04
N VAL A 150 -6.49 -4.57 14.92
CA VAL A 150 -7.14 -4.92 13.66
C VAL A 150 -7.69 -3.68 12.97
N LEU A 151 -7.18 -3.41 11.77
CA LEU A 151 -7.65 -2.34 10.90
C LEU A 151 -8.83 -2.84 10.04
N ASP A 152 -9.93 -2.10 10.04
CA ASP A 152 -11.05 -2.36 9.12
C ASP A 152 -10.65 -1.96 7.70
N ALA A 153 -10.25 -2.95 6.91
CA ALA A 153 -9.75 -2.75 5.56
C ALA A 153 -10.87 -2.47 4.56
N GLY A 154 -12.06 -3.03 4.78
CA GLY A 154 -13.25 -2.71 3.99
C GLY A 154 -13.57 -1.21 4.03
N ARG A 155 -13.59 -0.61 5.22
CA ARG A 155 -13.78 0.85 5.37
C ARG A 155 -12.65 1.67 4.77
N LEU A 156 -11.41 1.19 4.86
CA LEU A 156 -10.27 1.86 4.23
C LEU A 156 -10.41 1.89 2.70
N ASP A 157 -10.79 0.76 2.10
CA ASP A 157 -10.98 0.61 0.66
C ASP A 157 -12.18 1.45 0.16
N GLU A 158 -13.29 1.46 0.91
CA GLU A 158 -14.46 2.31 0.62
C GLU A 158 -14.12 3.81 0.68
N ALA A 159 -13.32 4.22 1.68
CA ALA A 159 -12.85 5.58 1.80
C ALA A 159 -11.97 5.97 0.60
N LEU A 160 -10.99 5.13 0.24
CA LEU A 160 -10.15 5.37 -0.93
C LEU A 160 -10.97 5.44 -2.23
N ALA A 161 -11.92 4.52 -2.41
CA ALA A 161 -12.79 4.52 -3.59
C ALA A 161 -13.64 5.79 -3.70
N THR A 162 -14.13 6.30 -2.56
CA THR A 162 -14.88 7.56 -2.50
C THR A 162 -14.02 8.76 -2.84
N LEU A 163 -12.80 8.83 -2.31
CA LEU A 163 -11.85 9.88 -2.64
C LEU A 163 -11.43 9.83 -4.11
N GLN A 164 -11.20 8.64 -4.66
CA GLN A 164 -10.87 8.45 -6.07
C GLN A 164 -12.00 8.95 -6.97
N ARG A 165 -13.27 8.61 -6.68
CA ARG A 165 -14.44 9.13 -7.41
C ARG A 165 -14.49 10.67 -7.39
N ALA A 166 -14.25 11.27 -6.23
CA ALA A 166 -14.20 12.72 -6.10
C ALA A 166 -13.04 13.34 -6.90
N HIS A 167 -11.89 12.65 -6.95
CA HIS A 167 -10.70 13.11 -7.67
C HIS A 167 -10.88 13.08 -9.19
N VAL A 168 -11.48 12.02 -9.75
CA VAL A 168 -11.66 11.90 -11.21
C VAL A 168 -12.88 12.64 -11.74
N GLY A 169 -13.81 13.02 -10.85
CA GLY A 169 -15.03 13.74 -11.21
C GLY A 169 -16.05 12.87 -11.97
N PRO A 170 -17.15 13.47 -12.46
CA PRO A 170 -18.29 12.73 -13.01
C PRO A 170 -18.02 12.04 -14.35
N THR A 171 -17.00 12.49 -15.08
CA THR A 171 -16.65 11.98 -16.42
C THR A 171 -15.39 11.13 -16.44
N GLY A 172 -14.66 11.06 -15.32
CA GLY A 172 -13.44 10.28 -15.21
C GLY A 172 -13.73 8.82 -14.80
N ASP A 173 -12.83 7.92 -15.17
CA ASP A 173 -12.93 6.51 -14.79
C ASP A 173 -12.41 6.29 -13.35
N PRO A 174 -13.27 5.95 -12.37
CA PRO A 174 -12.85 5.71 -10.99
C PRO A 174 -12.11 4.38 -10.80
N LEU A 175 -12.14 3.49 -11.79
CA LEU A 175 -11.45 2.19 -11.76
C LEU A 175 -10.10 2.24 -12.47
N ALA A 176 -9.76 3.36 -13.12
CA ALA A 176 -8.47 3.53 -13.79
C ALA A 176 -7.31 3.30 -12.81
N ARG A 177 -6.39 2.42 -13.22
CA ARG A 177 -5.18 2.06 -12.47
C ARG A 177 -3.95 2.56 -13.19
N VAL A 178 -2.96 2.98 -12.43
CA VAL A 178 -1.64 3.40 -12.89
C VAL A 178 -0.60 2.43 -12.33
N SER A 179 0.21 1.83 -13.20
CA SER A 179 1.26 0.91 -12.76
C SER A 179 2.42 1.67 -12.12
N LEU A 180 2.95 1.18 -10.99
CA LEU A 180 4.16 1.76 -10.41
C LEU A 180 5.36 1.62 -11.36
N ARG A 181 5.39 0.56 -12.18
CA ARG A 181 6.41 0.37 -13.23
C ARG A 181 6.36 1.49 -14.26
N GLU A 182 5.16 1.83 -14.72
CA GLU A 182 4.96 2.91 -15.70
C GLU A 182 5.33 4.27 -15.11
N LEU A 183 5.00 4.52 -13.83
CA LEU A 183 5.44 5.73 -13.13
C LEU A 183 6.97 5.85 -13.13
N ALA A 184 7.67 4.78 -12.76
CA ALA A 184 9.13 4.75 -12.74
C ALA A 184 9.72 4.91 -14.15
N ALA A 185 9.18 4.25 -15.17
CA ALA A 185 9.64 4.39 -16.54
C ALA A 185 9.51 5.83 -17.05
N SER A 186 8.43 6.53 -16.66
CA SER A 186 8.16 7.92 -17.09
C SER A 186 8.98 9.00 -16.37
N THR A 187 9.76 8.65 -15.33
CA THR A 187 10.50 9.62 -14.51
C THR A 187 11.90 9.96 -15.05
N ALA A 188 12.36 9.23 -16.08
CA ALA A 188 13.58 9.60 -16.78
C ALA A 188 13.37 10.97 -17.46
N PRO A 189 14.15 12.02 -17.12
CA PRO A 189 14.10 13.24 -17.91
C PRO A 189 14.42 12.89 -19.37
N GLY A 190 13.67 13.46 -20.31
CA GLY A 190 14.00 13.37 -21.73
C GLY A 190 15.48 13.67 -21.94
N ALA A 191 16.15 12.77 -22.64
CA ALA A 191 17.60 12.83 -22.89
C ALA A 191 18.05 14.19 -23.44
#